data_AF-L0DHZ4-F1
#
_entry.id   AF-L0DHZ4-F1
#
_cell.length_a   1.000
_cell.length_b   1.000
_cell.length_c   1.000
_cell.angle_alpha   90.00
_cell.angle_beta   90.00
_cell.angle_gamma   90.00
#
_symmetry.space_group_name_H-M   'P 1'
#
loop_
_entity.id
_entity.type
_entity.pdbx_description
1 polymer ?
#
loop_
_entity_poly.entity_id
_entity_poly.type
_entity_poly.pdbx_seq_one_letter_code
_entity_poly.pdbx_strand_id
1 'polypeptide(L)'
;MRTGRTFGLVDAMAFIAAIAAGFASYRVCIERWAGLGPIPFSRQPDLWPIEFLYGFTTWVPLWLAPWTVALLLLRFRQPRPCLRRLVRQPGFVADVAASLVLTVGVVAIVLVLVLRCLPTSRLVFWGASSWPLFFRCAFDLQLPTLMGAAVAVGWSMLCLGGRWRPERSWLDRLGRALGYCWVALLLINAFLGPWLYLSNHFQIPPPALRMGGG
;
A
#
# COMPACT_ATOMS: atom_id res chain seq x y z
N MET A 1 -10.72 8.41 36.08
CA MET A 1 -10.50 7.39 35.05
C MET A 1 -11.30 7.78 33.82
N ARG A 2 -10.66 8.11 32.68
CA ARG A 2 -11.37 8.49 31.45
C ARG A 2 -11.72 7.24 30.66
N THR A 3 -13.00 7.00 30.49
CA THR A 3 -13.59 5.99 29.59
C THR A 3 -13.01 6.20 28.19
N GLY A 4 -12.18 5.25 27.73
CA GLY A 4 -11.82 5.20 26.32
C GLY A 4 -13.09 4.99 25.49
N ARG A 5 -13.16 5.59 24.29
CA ARG A 5 -14.26 5.35 23.34
C ARG A 5 -14.44 3.84 23.18
N THR A 6 -15.60 3.33 23.59
CA THR A 6 -15.99 1.94 23.38
C THR A 6 -16.19 1.72 21.88
N PHE A 7 -15.81 0.53 21.42
CA PHE A 7 -16.06 0.12 20.04
C PHE A 7 -17.57 0.04 19.82
N GLY A 8 -18.10 0.89 18.94
CA GLY A 8 -19.55 1.00 18.68
C GLY A 8 -19.97 0.31 17.38
N LEU A 9 -21.29 0.18 17.18
CA LEU A 9 -21.87 -0.39 15.96
C LEU A 9 -21.38 0.32 14.69
N VAL A 10 -21.23 1.64 14.74
CA VAL A 10 -20.71 2.44 13.61
C VAL A 10 -19.27 2.06 13.27
N ASP A 11 -18.44 1.81 14.29
CA ASP A 11 -17.05 1.42 14.07
C ASP A 11 -17.02 0.07 13.33
N ALA A 12 -17.85 -0.88 13.77
CA ALA A 12 -18.02 -2.16 13.09
C ALA A 12 -18.50 -1.98 11.64
N MET A 13 -19.49 -1.14 11.38
CA MET A 13 -19.97 -0.86 10.03
C MET A 13 -18.89 -0.25 9.13
N ALA A 14 -18.06 0.65 9.66
CA ALA A 14 -16.95 1.24 8.91
C ALA A 14 -15.89 0.19 8.54
N PHE A 15 -15.58 -0.75 9.44
CA PHE A 15 -14.68 -1.87 9.12
C PHE A 15 -15.28 -2.82 8.08
N ILE A 16 -16.56 -3.17 8.20
CA ILE A 16 -17.25 -4.00 7.20
C ILE A 16 -17.19 -3.34 5.82
N ALA A 17 -17.47 -2.04 5.75
CA ALA A 17 -17.37 -1.26 4.51
C ALA A 17 -15.93 -1.25 3.95
N ALA A 18 -14.92 -1.07 4.80
CA ALA A 18 -13.52 -1.12 4.39
C ALA A 18 -13.11 -2.50 3.85
N ILE A 19 -13.55 -3.57 4.50
CA ILE A 19 -13.32 -4.95 4.05
C ILE A 19 -14.00 -5.18 2.70
N ALA A 20 -15.26 -4.78 2.55
CA ALA A 20 -15.99 -4.90 1.29
C ALA A 20 -15.31 -4.12 0.16
N ALA A 21 -14.81 -2.92 0.42
CA ALA A 21 -14.02 -2.14 -0.52
C ALA A 21 -12.70 -2.84 -0.91
N GLY A 22 -12.04 -3.51 0.05
CA GLY A 22 -10.85 -4.33 -0.19
C GLY A 22 -11.15 -5.51 -1.14
N PHE A 23 -12.22 -6.27 -0.87
CA PHE A 23 -12.68 -7.36 -1.75
C PHE A 23 -13.06 -6.86 -3.14
N ALA A 24 -13.78 -5.74 -3.25
CA ALA A 24 -14.15 -5.17 -4.54
C ALA A 24 -12.91 -4.75 -5.34
N SER A 25 -11.94 -4.12 -4.69
CA SER A 25 -10.66 -3.74 -5.31
C SER A 25 -9.87 -4.96 -5.76
N TYR A 26 -9.77 -5.98 -4.90
CA TYR A 26 -9.15 -7.26 -5.23
C TYR A 26 -9.79 -7.91 -6.46
N ARG A 27 -11.13 -7.94 -6.52
CA ARG A 27 -11.87 -8.51 -7.65
C ARG A 27 -11.60 -7.76 -8.97
N VAL A 28 -11.62 -6.43 -8.94
CA VAL A 28 -11.32 -5.62 -10.14
C VAL A 28 -9.88 -5.85 -10.60
N CYS A 29 -8.93 -5.94 -9.66
CA CYS A 29 -7.55 -6.26 -9.97
C CYS A 29 -7.44 -7.67 -10.55
N ILE A 30 -7.91 -8.73 -9.90
CA ILE A 30 -7.73 -10.09 -10.42
C ILE A 30 -8.35 -10.26 -11.82
N GLU A 31 -9.53 -9.70 -12.08
CA GLU A 31 -10.19 -9.76 -13.41
C GLU A 31 -9.38 -9.02 -14.48
N ARG A 32 -8.87 -7.81 -14.19
CA ARG A 32 -8.04 -7.05 -15.14
C ARG A 32 -6.67 -7.66 -15.36
N TRP A 33 -6.13 -8.33 -14.35
CA TRP A 33 -4.78 -8.86 -14.35
C TRP A 33 -4.70 -10.26 -14.95
N ALA A 34 -5.80 -11.02 -14.91
CA ALA A 34 -5.91 -12.31 -15.61
C ALA A 34 -5.58 -12.20 -17.12
N GLY A 35 -5.85 -11.03 -17.74
CA GLY A 35 -5.52 -10.77 -19.14
C GLY A 35 -4.04 -10.46 -19.42
N LEU A 36 -3.21 -10.22 -18.41
CA LEU A 36 -1.79 -9.85 -18.57
C LEU A 36 -0.84 -11.05 -18.52
N GLY A 37 -1.38 -12.27 -18.46
CA GLY A 37 -0.62 -13.51 -18.33
C GLY A 37 -0.06 -13.74 -16.93
N PRO A 38 0.37 -14.99 -16.62
CA PRO A 38 1.00 -15.30 -15.35
C PRO A 38 2.25 -14.44 -15.14
N ILE A 39 2.54 -14.13 -13.88
CA ILE A 39 3.79 -13.47 -13.50
C ILE A 39 4.94 -14.36 -14.00
N PRO A 40 6.00 -13.81 -14.63
CA PRO A 40 7.05 -14.59 -15.29
C PRO A 40 7.75 -15.64 -14.40
N PHE A 41 7.61 -15.55 -13.08
CA PHE A 41 8.22 -16.48 -12.13
C PHE A 41 7.51 -17.85 -12.03
N SER A 42 6.28 -17.99 -12.54
CA SER A 42 5.39 -19.15 -12.25
C SER A 42 5.86 -20.51 -12.79
N ARG A 43 7.05 -20.58 -13.41
CA ARG A 43 7.60 -21.80 -14.01
C ARG A 43 8.78 -22.40 -13.23
N GLN A 44 9.29 -21.72 -12.19
CA GLN A 44 10.43 -22.22 -11.42
C GLN A 44 10.01 -22.54 -9.97
N PRO A 45 9.92 -23.83 -9.57
CA PRO A 45 9.44 -24.22 -8.25
C PRO A 45 10.30 -23.70 -7.09
N ASP A 46 11.58 -23.42 -7.34
CA ASP A 46 12.52 -22.94 -6.32
C ASP A 46 12.30 -21.46 -5.95
N LEU A 47 11.49 -20.71 -6.71
CA LEU A 47 11.23 -19.28 -6.49
C LEU A 47 9.94 -18.98 -5.72
N TRP A 48 9.26 -20.00 -5.19
CA TRP A 48 8.00 -19.84 -4.46
C TRP A 48 8.03 -18.77 -3.34
N PRO A 49 9.12 -18.55 -2.57
CA PRO A 49 9.11 -17.52 -1.53
C PRO A 49 9.05 -16.11 -2.12
N ILE A 50 9.71 -15.90 -3.27
CA ILE A 50 9.72 -14.61 -3.97
C ILE A 50 8.35 -14.34 -4.58
N GLU A 51 7.73 -15.36 -5.17
CA GLU A 51 6.35 -15.25 -5.66
C GLU A 51 5.35 -14.95 -4.55
N PHE A 52 5.50 -15.62 -3.40
CA PHE A 52 4.67 -15.37 -2.24
C PHE A 52 4.84 -13.94 -1.73
N LEU A 53 6.08 -13.47 -1.57
CA LEU A 53 6.36 -12.10 -1.13
C LEU A 53 5.87 -11.07 -2.14
N TYR A 54 6.05 -11.30 -3.45
CA TYR A 54 5.53 -10.44 -4.51
C TYR A 54 4.00 -10.36 -4.45
N GLY A 55 3.32 -11.52 -4.40
CA GLY A 55 1.88 -11.58 -4.24
C GLY A 55 1.41 -10.87 -2.97
N PHE A 56 2.12 -11.06 -1.86
CA PHE A 56 1.85 -10.36 -0.62
C PHE A 56 1.96 -8.83 -0.80
N THR A 57 3.04 -8.33 -1.41
CA THR A 57 3.21 -6.89 -1.66
C THR A 57 2.19 -6.31 -2.63
N THR A 58 1.68 -7.10 -3.58
CA THR A 58 0.66 -6.68 -4.53
C THR A 58 -0.73 -6.65 -3.90
N TRP A 59 -1.10 -7.71 -3.16
CA TRP A 59 -2.48 -7.87 -2.70
C TRP A 59 -2.77 -7.18 -1.39
N VAL A 60 -1.84 -7.17 -0.43
CA VAL A 60 -2.06 -6.60 0.92
C VAL A 60 -2.42 -5.10 0.89
N PRO A 61 -1.77 -4.24 0.07
CA PRO A 61 -2.14 -2.82 -0.01
C PRO A 61 -3.61 -2.56 -0.35
N LEU A 62 -4.24 -3.43 -1.16
CA LEU A 62 -5.66 -3.31 -1.53
C LEU A 62 -6.59 -3.41 -0.31
N TRP A 63 -6.14 -4.07 0.75
CA TRP A 63 -6.86 -4.20 2.02
C TRP A 63 -6.49 -3.09 3.00
N LEU A 64 -5.20 -2.76 3.09
CA LEU A 64 -4.71 -1.75 4.03
C LEU A 64 -5.21 -0.35 3.69
N ALA A 65 -5.34 -0.01 2.40
CA ALA A 65 -5.75 1.33 1.98
C ALA A 65 -7.18 1.69 2.44
N PRO A 66 -8.22 0.87 2.19
CA PRO A 66 -9.56 1.12 2.74
C PRO A 66 -9.59 1.18 4.27
N TRP A 67 -8.82 0.33 4.94
CA TRP A 67 -8.72 0.34 6.41
C TRP A 67 -8.09 1.63 6.94
N THR A 68 -7.04 2.12 6.27
CA THR A 68 -6.38 3.39 6.61
C THR A 68 -7.36 4.55 6.50
N VAL A 69 -8.12 4.63 5.40
CA VAL A 69 -9.15 5.66 5.19
C VAL A 69 -10.27 5.54 6.22
N ALA A 70 -10.76 4.32 6.49
CA ALA A 70 -11.82 4.09 7.47
C ALA A 70 -11.40 4.52 8.88
N LEU A 71 -10.18 4.14 9.34
CA LEU A 71 -9.65 4.60 10.62
C LEU A 71 -9.52 6.11 10.69
N LEU A 72 -9.03 6.74 9.61
CA LEU A 72 -8.91 8.19 9.54
C LEU A 72 -10.29 8.87 9.67
N LEU A 73 -11.30 8.39 8.95
CA LEU A 73 -12.68 8.89 9.04
C LEU A 73 -13.27 8.69 10.44
N LEU A 74 -13.04 7.54 11.07
CA LEU A 74 -13.50 7.26 12.43
C LEU A 74 -12.88 8.19 13.47
N ARG A 75 -11.64 8.64 13.26
CA ARG A 75 -10.95 9.62 14.14
C ARG A 75 -11.52 11.04 14.01
N PHE A 76 -12.08 11.40 12.86
CA PHE A 76 -12.76 12.69 12.66
C PHE A 76 -14.20 12.72 13.20
N ARG A 77 -14.77 11.54 13.51
CA ARG A 77 -16.09 11.42 14.15
C ARG A 77 -16.04 11.86 15.62
N GLN A 78 -17.09 12.54 16.08
CA GLN A 78 -17.20 13.08 17.44
C GLN A 78 -17.13 12.00 18.54
N PRO A 79 -16.66 12.33 19.77
CA PRO A 79 -16.21 13.66 20.25
C PRO A 79 -14.83 14.02 19.70
N ARG A 80 -14.71 15.16 19.00
CA ARG A 80 -13.48 15.58 18.31
C ARG A 80 -12.39 15.90 19.33
N PRO A 81 -11.32 15.09 19.45
CA PRO A 81 -10.19 15.47 20.27
C PRO A 81 -9.47 16.66 19.63
N CYS A 82 -8.81 17.48 20.44
CA CYS A 82 -8.04 18.61 19.92
C CYS A 82 -6.99 18.11 18.90
N LEU A 83 -6.99 18.68 17.69
CA LEU A 83 -6.09 18.28 16.59
C LEU A 83 -4.61 18.28 17.02
N ARG A 84 -4.23 19.21 17.89
CA ARG A 84 -2.88 19.27 18.48
C ARG A 84 -2.47 18.00 19.21
N ARG A 85 -3.41 17.28 19.83
CA ARG A 85 -3.15 16.00 20.49
C ARG A 85 -3.10 14.86 19.48
N LEU A 86 -3.97 14.87 18.46
CA LEU A 86 -3.97 13.87 17.38
C LEU A 86 -2.66 13.85 16.60
N VAL A 87 -2.11 15.01 16.23
CA VAL A 87 -0.85 15.11 15.47
C VAL A 87 0.36 14.56 16.25
N ARG A 88 0.25 14.36 17.57
CA ARG A 88 1.29 13.71 18.40
C ARG A 88 1.14 12.20 18.51
N GLN A 89 0.03 11.65 18.01
CA GLN A 89 -0.26 10.22 18.05
C GLN A 89 0.34 9.54 16.81
N PRO A 90 1.23 8.55 16.99
CA PRO A 90 1.89 7.88 15.88
C PRO A 90 0.89 7.17 14.95
N GLY A 91 -0.21 6.62 15.48
CA GLY A 91 -1.23 6.00 14.64
C GLY A 91 -1.96 6.99 13.75
N PHE A 92 -2.24 8.21 14.25
CA PHE A 92 -2.90 9.24 13.44
C PHE A 92 -1.97 9.74 12.32
N VAL A 93 -0.68 9.94 12.63
CA VAL A 93 0.30 10.36 11.63
C VAL A 93 0.46 9.30 10.54
N ALA A 94 0.46 8.02 10.90
CA ALA A 94 0.47 6.94 9.90
C ALA A 94 -0.76 7.01 8.99
N ASP A 95 -1.96 7.11 9.59
CA ASP A 95 -3.23 7.17 8.85
C ASP A 95 -3.27 8.37 7.87
N VAL A 96 -2.85 9.55 8.33
CA VAL A 96 -2.80 10.78 7.53
C VAL A 96 -1.75 10.69 6.41
N ALA A 97 -0.52 10.27 6.73
CA ALA A 97 0.56 10.18 5.76
C ALA A 97 0.21 9.22 4.61
N ALA A 98 -0.26 8.02 4.94
CA ALA A 98 -0.69 7.04 3.95
C ALA A 98 -1.90 7.54 3.14
N SER A 99 -2.89 8.18 3.77
CA SER A 99 -4.07 8.73 3.07
C SER A 99 -3.72 9.89 2.12
N LEU A 100 -2.74 10.72 2.46
CA LEU A 100 -2.27 11.78 1.57
C LEU A 100 -1.62 11.20 0.31
N VAL A 101 -0.71 10.23 0.47
CA VAL A 101 -0.08 9.54 -0.68
C VAL A 101 -1.12 8.81 -1.52
N LEU A 102 -2.09 8.14 -0.89
CA LEU A 102 -3.21 7.49 -1.58
C LEU A 102 -4.03 8.49 -2.40
N THR A 103 -4.33 9.66 -1.82
CA THR A 103 -5.10 10.72 -2.50
C THR A 103 -4.35 11.22 -3.74
N VAL A 104 -3.05 11.50 -3.63
CA VAL A 104 -2.21 11.89 -4.77
C VAL A 104 -2.21 10.81 -5.85
N GLY A 105 -2.09 9.54 -5.45
CA GLY A 105 -2.16 8.39 -6.37
C GLY A 105 -3.50 8.34 -7.12
N VAL A 106 -4.62 8.47 -6.41
CA VAL A 106 -5.96 8.48 -7.02
C VAL A 106 -6.13 9.66 -8.00
N VAL A 107 -5.68 10.86 -7.62
CA VAL A 107 -5.74 12.03 -8.50
C VAL A 107 -4.91 11.81 -9.77
N ALA A 108 -3.70 11.25 -9.65
CA ALA A 108 -2.87 10.92 -10.80
C ALA A 108 -3.55 9.91 -11.73
N ILE A 109 -4.20 8.86 -11.19
CA ILE A 109 -4.97 7.90 -11.99
C ILE A 109 -6.11 8.60 -12.73
N VAL A 110 -6.92 9.38 -12.02
CA VAL A 110 -8.09 10.05 -12.60
C VAL A 110 -7.65 11.00 -13.72
N LEU A 111 -6.58 11.78 -13.49
CA LEU A 111 -6.01 12.67 -14.50
C LEU A 111 -5.60 11.88 -15.76
N VAL A 112 -4.89 10.76 -15.58
CA VAL A 112 -4.49 9.89 -16.69
C VAL A 112 -5.71 9.32 -17.44
N LEU A 113 -6.76 8.91 -16.72
CA LEU A 113 -8.00 8.42 -17.34
C LEU A 113 -8.73 9.53 -18.11
N VAL A 114 -8.78 10.76 -17.59
CA VAL A 114 -9.39 11.91 -18.28
C VAL A 114 -8.62 12.24 -19.55
N LEU A 115 -7.28 12.30 -19.49
CA LEU A 115 -6.44 12.58 -20.66
C LEU A 115 -6.59 11.52 -21.76
N ARG A 116 -6.91 10.26 -21.41
CA ARG A 116 -7.23 9.20 -22.37
C ARG A 116 -8.54 9.41 -23.12
N CYS A 117 -9.51 10.10 -22.52
CA CYS A 117 -10.79 10.38 -23.16
C CYS A 117 -10.70 11.54 -24.16
N LEU A 118 -9.59 12.30 -24.18
CA LEU A 118 -9.40 13.40 -25.13
C LEU A 118 -9.05 12.88 -26.53
N PRO A 119 -9.72 13.32 -27.60
CA PRO A 119 -9.52 12.81 -28.96
C PRO A 119 -8.10 13.02 -29.50
N THR A 120 -7.40 14.05 -29.02
CA THR A 120 -6.03 14.40 -29.45
C THR A 120 -4.95 13.45 -28.92
N SER A 121 -5.21 12.71 -27.84
CA SER A 121 -4.19 11.84 -27.21
C SER A 121 -3.97 10.51 -27.95
N ARG A 122 -4.81 10.18 -28.95
CA ARG A 122 -4.64 9.00 -29.81
C ARG A 122 -3.40 9.07 -30.72
N LEU A 123 -2.88 10.27 -31.01
CA LEU A 123 -1.79 10.45 -31.99
C LEU A 123 -0.38 10.54 -31.37
N VAL A 124 -0.24 10.93 -30.10
CA VAL A 124 1.08 11.11 -29.46
C VAL A 124 1.51 9.89 -28.63
N PHE A 125 0.57 9.01 -28.25
CA PHE A 125 0.85 7.87 -27.36
C PHE A 125 1.01 6.52 -28.11
N TRP A 126 1.70 6.53 -29.26
CA TRP A 126 2.04 5.35 -30.07
C TRP A 126 3.01 4.34 -29.41
N GLY A 127 3.13 4.37 -28.09
CA GLY A 127 3.69 3.29 -27.26
C GLY A 127 2.59 2.46 -26.58
N ALA A 128 1.44 2.25 -27.21
CA ALA A 128 0.25 1.61 -26.64
C ALA A 128 0.51 0.22 -25.98
N SER A 129 1.64 -0.42 -26.31
CA SER A 129 2.05 -1.71 -25.75
C SER A 129 2.64 -1.62 -24.33
N SER A 130 3.30 -0.52 -23.93
CA SER A 130 3.96 -0.42 -22.61
C SER A 130 3.08 0.12 -21.48
N TRP A 131 1.87 0.59 -21.80
CA TRP A 131 0.97 1.20 -20.83
C TRP A 131 0.39 0.29 -19.74
N PRO A 132 -0.02 -0.95 -20.03
CA PRO A 132 -0.43 -1.89 -18.99
C PRO A 132 0.71 -2.15 -18.01
N LEU A 133 1.95 -2.21 -18.50
CA LEU A 133 3.16 -2.35 -17.69
C LEU A 133 3.43 -1.09 -16.85
N PHE A 134 3.17 0.12 -17.37
CA PHE A 134 3.29 1.36 -16.59
C PHE A 134 2.32 1.38 -15.41
N PHE A 135 1.03 1.08 -15.65
CA PHE A 135 0.06 0.94 -14.57
C PHE A 135 0.45 -0.17 -13.59
N ARG A 136 0.98 -1.30 -14.11
CA ARG A 136 1.51 -2.39 -13.29
C ARG A 136 2.61 -1.91 -12.34
N CYS A 137 3.62 -1.21 -12.86
CA CYS A 137 4.80 -0.79 -12.09
C CYS A 137 4.49 0.37 -11.14
N ALA A 138 3.70 1.35 -11.59
CA ALA A 138 3.35 2.51 -10.79
C ALA A 138 2.42 2.13 -9.62
N PHE A 139 1.52 1.15 -9.82
CA PHE A 139 0.57 0.74 -8.79
C PHE A 139 1.09 -0.34 -7.85
N ASP A 140 1.69 -1.42 -8.39
CA ASP A 140 2.10 -2.55 -7.55
C ASP A 140 3.30 -2.23 -6.67
N LEU A 141 4.29 -1.52 -7.23
CA LEU A 141 5.58 -1.36 -6.55
C LEU A 141 5.76 0.02 -5.93
N GLN A 142 5.31 1.10 -6.59
CA GLN A 142 5.64 2.44 -6.13
C GLN A 142 4.69 2.96 -5.04
N LEU A 143 3.38 2.81 -5.18
CA LEU A 143 2.43 3.38 -4.21
C LEU A 143 2.59 2.84 -2.79
N PRO A 144 2.66 1.51 -2.55
CA PRO A 144 2.89 0.96 -1.22
C PRO A 144 4.22 1.43 -0.62
N THR A 145 5.27 1.50 -1.44
CA THR A 145 6.60 2.00 -1.07
C THR A 145 6.53 3.47 -0.62
N LEU A 146 5.85 4.32 -1.38
CA LEU A 146 5.67 5.73 -1.03
C LEU A 146 4.84 5.93 0.24
N MET A 147 3.80 5.12 0.45
CA MET A 147 3.02 5.14 1.69
C MET A 147 3.87 4.74 2.89
N GLY A 148 4.60 3.63 2.79
CA GLY A 148 5.51 3.18 3.84
C GLY A 148 6.61 4.20 4.14
N ALA A 149 7.18 4.83 3.11
CA ALA A 149 8.19 5.87 3.27
C ALA A 149 7.62 7.11 3.96
N ALA A 150 6.42 7.56 3.56
CA ALA A 150 5.74 8.70 4.19
C ALA A 150 5.43 8.43 5.67
N VAL A 151 4.99 7.21 6.02
CA VAL A 151 4.79 6.78 7.41
C VAL A 151 6.11 6.78 8.17
N ALA A 152 7.17 6.17 7.62
CA ALA A 152 8.49 6.10 8.24
C ALA A 152 9.09 7.50 8.50
N VAL A 153 8.96 8.42 7.54
CA VAL A 153 9.39 9.82 7.68
C VAL A 153 8.58 10.52 8.76
N GLY A 154 7.25 10.40 8.75
CA GLY A 154 6.38 10.99 9.77
C GLY A 154 6.69 10.49 11.19
N TRP A 155 6.93 9.19 11.34
CA TRP A 155 7.37 8.59 12.60
C TRP A 155 8.75 9.07 13.02
N SER A 156 9.71 9.15 12.10
CA SER A 156 11.05 9.66 12.38
C SER A 156 11.00 11.11 12.87
N MET A 157 10.20 11.96 12.23
CA MET A 157 9.99 13.35 12.68
C MET A 157 9.37 13.43 14.09
N LEU A 158 8.42 12.56 14.41
CA LEU A 158 7.83 12.50 15.76
C LEU A 158 8.83 12.04 16.82
N CYS A 159 9.65 11.03 16.51
CA CYS A 159 10.70 10.51 17.38
C CYS A 159 11.77 11.58 17.64
N LEU A 160 12.34 12.16 16.57
CA LEU A 160 13.38 13.18 16.65
C LEU A 160 12.90 14.45 17.36
N GLY A 161 11.62 14.81 17.19
CA GLY A 161 11.02 15.95 17.87
C GLY A 161 10.63 15.70 19.34
N GLY A 162 10.80 14.49 19.87
CA GLY A 162 10.32 14.11 21.21
C GLY A 162 8.79 14.22 21.36
N ARG A 163 8.06 14.19 20.24
CA ARG A 163 6.59 14.38 20.19
C ARG A 163 5.81 13.07 20.17
N TRP A 164 6.51 11.93 20.11
CA TRP A 164 5.91 10.60 20.13
C TRP A 164 5.15 10.34 21.44
N ARG A 165 3.81 10.44 21.39
CA ARG A 165 2.94 10.19 22.55
C ARG A 165 1.88 9.14 22.20
N PRO A 166 2.18 7.84 22.35
CA PRO A 166 1.24 6.78 22.04
C PRO A 166 0.04 6.85 22.99
N GLU A 167 -1.16 6.78 22.44
CA GLU A 167 -2.38 6.76 23.23
C GLU A 167 -2.83 5.31 23.46
N ARG A 168 -3.44 5.02 24.62
CA ARG A 168 -3.97 3.68 24.93
C ARG A 168 -5.29 3.36 24.19
N SER A 169 -5.75 4.23 23.29
CA SER A 169 -6.96 4.01 22.51
C SER A 169 -6.76 2.85 21.53
N TRP A 170 -7.81 2.09 21.26
CA TRP A 170 -7.76 1.00 20.28
C TRP A 170 -7.51 1.53 18.86
N LEU A 171 -8.04 2.73 18.54
CA LEU A 171 -7.78 3.43 17.28
C LEU A 171 -6.28 3.73 17.08
N ASP A 172 -5.58 4.24 18.10
CA ASP A 172 -4.15 4.51 17.99
C ASP A 172 -3.33 3.22 17.80
N ARG A 173 -3.73 2.14 18.49
CA ARG A 173 -3.08 0.83 18.32
C ARG A 173 -3.27 0.27 16.92
N LEU A 174 -4.48 0.33 16.36
CA LEU A 174 -4.73 -0.12 14.99
C LEU A 174 -4.02 0.75 13.95
N GLY A 175 -4.06 2.08 14.09
CA GLY A 175 -3.31 2.96 13.18
C GLY A 175 -1.81 2.72 13.22
N ARG A 176 -1.24 2.41 14.40
CA ARG A 176 0.17 1.97 14.50
C ARG A 176 0.41 0.62 13.83
N ALA A 177 -0.48 -0.35 14.03
CA ALA A 177 -0.37 -1.66 13.39
C ALA A 177 -0.37 -1.51 11.86
N LEU A 178 -1.29 -0.72 11.30
CA LEU A 178 -1.29 -0.40 9.87
C LEU A 178 -0.01 0.31 9.44
N GLY A 179 0.47 1.27 10.24
CA GLY A 179 1.75 1.94 9.98
C GLY A 179 2.92 0.95 9.90
N TYR A 180 3.00 -0.02 10.81
CA TYR A 180 4.02 -1.07 10.75
C TYR A 180 3.86 -1.94 9.50
N CYS A 181 2.64 -2.29 9.12
CA CYS A 181 2.38 -3.02 7.88
C CYS A 181 2.89 -2.23 6.65
N TRP A 182 2.62 -0.93 6.57
CA TRP A 182 3.10 -0.08 5.48
C TRP A 182 4.64 0.02 5.45
N VAL A 183 5.28 0.18 6.61
CA VAL A 183 6.76 0.20 6.70
C VAL A 183 7.36 -1.17 6.34
N ALA A 184 6.73 -2.27 6.77
CA ALA A 184 7.17 -3.62 6.38
C ALA A 184 7.05 -3.82 4.86
N LEU A 185 5.95 -3.37 4.24
CA LEU A 185 5.78 -3.40 2.79
C LEU A 185 6.83 -2.56 2.06
N LEU A 186 7.21 -1.39 2.60
CA LEU A 186 8.32 -0.60 2.08
C LEU A 186 9.62 -1.41 2.09
N LEU A 187 9.96 -2.06 3.21
CA LEU A 187 11.20 -2.83 3.33
C LEU A 187 11.21 -4.05 2.40
N ILE A 188 10.09 -4.77 2.30
CA ILE A 188 9.95 -5.91 1.40
C ILE A 188 10.09 -5.44 -0.06
N ASN A 189 9.45 -4.34 -0.46
CA ASN A 189 9.59 -3.80 -1.82
C ASN A 189 11.00 -3.28 -2.10
N ALA A 190 11.66 -2.63 -1.13
CA ALA A 190 13.03 -2.18 -1.27
C ALA A 190 14.01 -3.35 -1.46
N PHE A 191 13.71 -4.49 -0.86
CA PHE A 191 14.48 -5.73 -1.03
C PHE A 191 14.16 -6.44 -2.36
N LEU A 192 12.87 -6.62 -2.68
CA LEU A 192 12.42 -7.32 -3.89
C LEU A 192 12.69 -6.54 -5.18
N GLY A 193 12.52 -5.22 -5.16
CA GLY A 193 12.58 -4.36 -6.35
C GLY A 193 13.87 -4.52 -7.16
N PRO A 194 15.06 -4.35 -6.54
CA PRO A 194 16.34 -4.58 -7.21
C PRO A 194 16.48 -6.01 -7.73
N TRP A 195 15.99 -7.01 -6.98
CA TRP A 195 16.09 -8.42 -7.36
C TRP A 195 15.26 -8.73 -8.61
N LEU A 196 14.00 -8.27 -8.64
CA LEU A 196 13.10 -8.37 -9.79
C LEU A 196 13.62 -7.61 -11.00
N TYR A 197 14.26 -6.46 -10.77
CA TYR A 197 14.89 -5.68 -11.84
C TYR A 197 16.06 -6.44 -12.47
N LEU A 198 16.98 -6.96 -11.63
CA LEU A 198 18.14 -7.71 -12.09
C LEU A 198 17.75 -9.01 -12.81
N SER A 199 16.77 -9.76 -12.29
CA SER A 199 16.32 -11.01 -12.89
C SER A 199 15.69 -10.80 -14.28
N ASN A 200 14.91 -9.73 -14.45
CA ASN A 200 14.26 -9.41 -15.72
C ASN A 200 15.22 -8.85 -16.77
N HIS A 201 16.22 -8.04 -16.37
CA HIS A 201 17.12 -7.38 -17.34
C HIS A 201 18.30 -8.25 -17.78
N PHE A 202 18.90 -9.01 -16.87
CA PHE A 202 20.15 -9.69 -17.20
C PHE A 202 19.96 -11.16 -17.60
N GLN A 203 18.73 -11.68 -17.63
CA GLN A 203 18.46 -13.12 -17.80
C GLN A 203 19.39 -14.00 -16.96
N ILE A 204 19.90 -13.50 -15.82
CA ILE A 204 20.87 -14.23 -15.01
C ILE A 204 20.10 -15.42 -14.43
N PRO A 205 20.37 -16.66 -14.86
CA PRO A 205 19.80 -17.81 -14.18
C PRO A 205 20.24 -17.72 -12.72
N PRO A 206 19.33 -17.88 -11.74
CA PRO A 206 19.68 -17.75 -10.33
C PRO A 206 20.93 -18.60 -10.05
N PRO A 207 22.04 -18.00 -9.61
CA PRO A 207 23.31 -18.67 -9.58
C PRO A 207 23.25 -19.82 -8.59
N ALA A 208 23.47 -21.04 -9.11
CA ALA A 208 24.14 -22.12 -8.43
C ALA A 208 23.93 -22.19 -6.90
N LEU A 209 22.69 -22.43 -6.45
CA LEU A 209 22.43 -23.17 -5.21
C LEU A 209 22.57 -24.69 -5.41
N ARG A 210 23.33 -25.11 -6.44
CA ARG A 210 23.97 -26.43 -6.47
C ARG A 210 25.21 -26.40 -5.58
N MET A 211 25.03 -26.16 -4.29
CA MET A 211 26.05 -26.48 -3.31
C MET A 211 25.96 -27.99 -3.05
N GLY A 212 26.87 -28.74 -3.68
CA GLY A 212 27.34 -30.03 -3.16
C GLY A 212 26.37 -31.21 -3.24
N GLY A 213 26.10 -31.69 -4.45
CA GLY A 213 25.69 -33.08 -4.68
C GLY A 213 26.81 -33.79 -5.43
N GLY A 214 27.86 -34.18 -4.70
CA GLY A 214 28.78 -35.22 -5.13
C GLY A 214 28.21 -36.59 -4.75
#